data_AF-A0A6G6SJK0-F1
#
_entry.id   AF-A0A6G6SJK0-F1
#
_cell.length_a   1.000
_cell.length_b   1.000
_cell.length_c   1.000
_cell.angle_alpha   90.00
_cell.angle_beta   90.00
_cell.angle_gamma   90.00
#
_symmetry.space_group_name_H-M   'P 1'
#
loop_
_entity.id
_entity.type
_entity.pdbx_description
1 polymer ?
#
loop_
_entity_poly.entity_id
_entity_poly.type
_entity_poly.pdbx_seq_one_letter_code
_entity_poly.pdbx_strand_id
1 'polypeptide(L)'
;MGKILRRFCKGWATIWKITGKDGYGKPIFSEPIHIRCDYGSSFKDGRKTIGTEIIIKNVIWTEYSEATQEDYIAIGKHEDRDPFLHGASRIKSIDRDRDINGGLDDYTLTTAV
;
A
#
# COMPACT_ATOMS: atom_id res chain seq x y z
N MET A 1 -3.48 23.65 -5.28
CA MET A 1 -4.24 23.49 -4.01
C MET A 1 -5.21 22.34 -4.18
N GLY A 2 -4.80 21.14 -3.77
CA GLY A 2 -5.51 19.89 -4.04
C GLY A 2 -6.80 19.79 -3.23
N LYS A 3 -7.94 19.68 -3.91
CA LYS A 3 -9.18 19.18 -3.33
C LYS A 3 -9.05 17.67 -3.17
N ILE A 4 -8.41 17.20 -2.10
CA ILE A 4 -8.59 15.83 -1.62
C ILE A 4 -9.81 15.90 -0.70
N LEU A 5 -11.00 15.74 -1.27
CA LEU A 5 -12.19 15.52 -0.47
C LEU A 5 -13.15 14.56 -1.18
N ARG A 6 -13.22 13.36 -0.59
CA ARG A 6 -14.40 12.51 -0.42
C ARG A 6 -14.82 11.61 -1.59
N ARG A 7 -14.68 10.29 -1.35
CA ARG A 7 -15.31 9.12 -2.01
C ARG A 7 -14.50 8.40 -3.10
N PHE A 8 -13.32 7.92 -2.75
CA PHE A 8 -12.55 7.02 -3.61
C PHE A 8 -12.18 5.75 -2.82
N CYS A 9 -13.15 4.83 -2.73
CA CYS A 9 -12.91 3.47 -2.26
C CYS A 9 -13.74 2.46 -3.07
N LYS A 10 -13.70 2.63 -4.40
CA LYS A 10 -14.46 1.80 -5.35
C LYS A 10 -13.84 0.42 -5.56
N GLY A 11 -12.55 0.29 -5.29
CA GLY A 11 -11.80 -0.95 -5.41
C GLY A 11 -11.59 -1.67 -4.09
N TRP A 12 -10.89 -2.79 -4.20
CA TRP A 12 -10.38 -3.56 -3.10
C TRP A 12 -8.87 -3.69 -3.26
N ALA A 13 -8.17 -3.74 -2.14
CA ALA A 13 -6.79 -4.23 -2.07
C ALA A 13 -6.68 -5.24 -0.93
N THR A 14 -5.67 -6.08 -1.03
CA THR A 14 -5.36 -7.09 -0.02
C THR A 14 -4.00 -6.78 0.58
N ILE A 15 -3.93 -6.75 1.91
CA ILE A 15 -2.73 -6.54 2.70
C ILE A 15 -2.32 -7.85 3.37
N TRP A 16 -1.02 -8.15 3.34
CA TRP A 16 -0.41 -9.23 4.09
C TRP A 16 0.66 -8.66 5.02
N LYS A 17 0.52 -8.97 6.31
CA LYS A 17 1.50 -8.59 7.34
C LYS A 17 2.53 -9.70 7.51
N ILE A 18 3.77 -9.34 7.86
CA ILE A 18 4.77 -10.33 8.24
C ILE A 18 4.54 -10.71 9.70
N THR A 19 4.18 -11.97 9.96
CA THR A 19 3.94 -12.50 11.31
C THR A 19 5.17 -13.16 11.91
N GLY A 20 6.15 -13.53 11.07
CA GLY A 20 7.40 -14.13 11.50
C GLY A 20 8.30 -14.49 10.33
N LYS A 21 9.30 -15.32 10.62
CA LYS A 21 10.17 -15.95 9.62
C LYS A 21 10.26 -17.44 9.90
N ASP A 22 10.38 -18.24 8.85
CA ASP A 22 10.64 -19.68 8.98
C ASP A 22 12.11 -19.97 9.36
N GLY A 23 12.44 -21.26 9.52
CA GLY A 23 13.80 -21.71 9.85
C GLY A 23 14.87 -21.38 8.80
N TYR A 24 14.48 -20.93 7.61
CA TYR A 24 15.36 -20.51 6.52
C TYR A 24 15.35 -18.99 6.31
N GLY A 25 14.65 -18.25 7.16
CA GLY A 25 14.55 -16.79 7.10
C GLY A 25 13.52 -16.26 6.10
N LYS A 26 12.68 -17.13 5.50
CA LYS A 26 11.58 -16.73 4.62
C LYS A 26 10.46 -16.09 5.47
N PRO A 27 9.90 -14.94 5.06
CA PRO A 27 8.80 -14.32 5.79
C PRO A 27 7.56 -15.22 5.78
N ILE A 28 6.91 -15.30 6.94
CA ILE A 28 5.58 -15.91 7.12
C ILE A 28 4.57 -14.78 7.13
N PHE A 29 3.53 -14.90 6.30
CA PHE A 29 2.51 -13.88 6.13
C PHE A 29 1.26 -14.16 6.99
N SER A 30 0.52 -13.11 7.32
CA SER A 30 -0.77 -13.18 7.98
C SER A 30 -1.86 -13.73 7.05
N GLU A 31 -3.05 -13.96 7.63
CA GLU A 31 -4.27 -13.99 6.83
C GLU A 31 -4.39 -12.72 5.96
N PRO A 32 -4.98 -12.83 4.75
CA PRO A 32 -5.22 -11.68 3.90
C PRO A 32 -6.18 -10.68 4.56
N ILE A 33 -5.81 -9.40 4.57
CA ILE A 33 -6.63 -8.31 5.10
C ILE A 33 -7.19 -7.51 3.92
N HIS A 34 -8.49 -7.60 3.67
CA HIS A 34 -9.14 -6.86 2.58
C HIS A 34 -9.50 -5.43 3.02
N ILE A 35 -8.98 -4.46 2.27
CA ILE A 35 -9.24 -3.05 2.52
C ILE A 35 -9.96 -2.42 1.33
N ARG A 36 -10.77 -1.41 1.63
CA ARG A 36 -11.42 -0.56 0.63
C ARG A 36 -10.45 0.55 0.22
N CYS A 37 -10.24 0.71 -1.08
CA CYS A 37 -9.27 1.68 -1.58
C CYS A 37 -9.62 2.17 -2.99
N ASP A 38 -8.94 3.23 -3.39
CA ASP A 38 -8.72 3.57 -4.79
C ASP A 38 -7.24 3.48 -5.10
N TYR A 39 -6.89 3.42 -6.38
CA TYR A 39 -5.51 3.24 -6.79
C TYR A 39 -5.22 4.00 -8.08
N GLY A 40 -3.97 4.43 -8.21
CA GLY A 40 -3.47 5.08 -9.41
C GLY A 40 -1.95 4.91 -9.53
N SER A 41 -1.41 5.50 -10.58
CA SER A 41 0.02 5.61 -10.81
C SER A 41 0.45 7.05 -10.56
N SER A 42 1.38 7.29 -9.63
CA SER A 42 2.05 8.58 -9.53
C SER A 42 3.45 8.50 -10.11
N PHE A 43 3.70 9.25 -11.19
CA PHE A 43 5.05 9.59 -11.61
C PHE A 43 5.41 10.88 -10.85
N LYS A 44 5.98 10.76 -9.65
CA LYS A 44 6.63 11.93 -9.05
C LYS A 44 7.95 12.11 -9.78
N ASP A 45 7.98 13.13 -10.64
CA ASP A 45 9.16 13.66 -11.32
C ASP A 45 10.11 14.26 -10.26
N GLY A 46 10.73 13.39 -9.47
CA GLY A 46 11.62 13.74 -8.38
C GLY A 46 13.04 13.46 -8.83
N ARG A 47 13.83 14.53 -9.04
CA ARG A 47 15.27 14.52 -9.35
C ARG A 47 15.95 13.22 -8.88
N LYS A 48 16.18 12.30 -9.81
CA LYS A 48 17.02 11.12 -9.59
C LYS A 48 18.43 11.62 -9.25
N THR A 49 18.86 11.42 -8.01
CA THR A 49 20.30 11.34 -7.72
C THR A 49 20.85 10.15 -8.50
N ILE A 50 22.03 10.32 -9.10
CA ILE A 50 22.70 9.28 -9.89
C ILE A 50 22.82 8.02 -9.02
N GLY A 51 22.15 6.93 -9.41
CA GLY A 51 22.34 5.59 -8.85
C GLY A 51 21.16 4.92 -8.13
N THR A 52 19.97 5.53 -8.03
CA THR A 52 18.79 4.84 -7.46
C THR A 52 17.56 5.01 -8.32
N GLU A 53 17.18 3.94 -9.01
CA GLU A 53 15.92 3.85 -9.77
C GLU A 53 14.84 3.23 -8.89
N ILE A 54 13.94 4.05 -8.38
CA ILE A 54 12.72 3.58 -7.71
C ILE A 54 11.61 3.60 -8.76
N ILE A 55 11.17 2.42 -9.22
CA ILE A 55 10.00 2.31 -10.09
C ILE A 55 8.79 2.24 -9.18
N ILE A 56 8.11 3.37 -9.00
CA ILE A 56 6.83 3.43 -8.30
C ILE A 56 5.83 2.58 -9.08
N LYS A 57 5.29 1.54 -8.45
CA LYS A 57 4.32 0.63 -9.07
C LYS A 57 2.90 1.15 -8.89
N ASN A 58 2.46 1.30 -7.64
CA ASN A 58 1.10 1.70 -7.32
C ASN A 58 1.09 2.71 -6.18
N VAL A 59 0.20 3.69 -6.30
CA VAL A 59 -0.24 4.56 -5.20
C VAL A 59 -1.66 4.17 -4.86
N ILE A 60 -1.90 3.86 -3.59
CA ILE A 60 -3.17 3.36 -3.08
C ILE A 60 -3.68 4.35 -2.02
N TRP A 61 -4.91 4.82 -2.18
CA TRP A 61 -5.58 5.70 -1.22
C TRP A 61 -6.60 4.90 -0.41
N THR A 62 -6.51 4.97 0.91
CA THR A 62 -7.32 4.15 1.83
C THR A 62 -7.55 4.86 3.16
N GLU A 63 -8.62 4.52 3.86
CA GLU A 63 -8.86 4.92 5.26
C GLU A 63 -8.22 3.92 6.25
N TYR A 64 -7.56 2.87 5.74
CA TYR A 64 -6.93 1.85 6.57
C TYR A 64 -5.65 2.38 7.24
N SER A 65 -5.70 2.53 8.56
CA SER A 65 -4.68 3.18 9.38
C SER A 65 -3.59 2.25 9.92
N GLU A 66 -3.78 0.93 9.82
CA GLU A 66 -2.90 -0.07 10.43
C GLU A 66 -1.83 -0.61 9.47
N ALA A 67 -1.68 -0.03 8.27
CA ALA A 67 -0.64 -0.42 7.33
C ALA A 67 0.75 -0.03 7.84
N THR A 68 1.75 -0.87 7.56
CA THR A 68 3.16 -0.61 7.89
C THR A 68 4.06 -0.77 6.67
N GLN A 69 5.26 -0.22 6.72
CA GLN A 69 6.27 -0.37 5.65
C GLN A 69 6.82 -1.79 5.51
N GLU A 70 6.50 -2.71 6.41
CA GLU A 70 6.85 -4.13 6.28
C GLU A 70 5.75 -4.94 5.57
N ASP A 71 4.56 -4.35 5.40
CA ASP A 71 3.42 -5.03 4.81
C ASP A 71 3.53 -5.12 3.29
N TYR A 72 2.91 -6.15 2.73
CA TYR A 72 2.76 -6.36 1.29
C TYR A 72 1.34 -6.05 0.88
N ILE A 73 1.17 -5.44 -0.29
CA ILE A 73 -0.14 -5.06 -0.80
C ILE A 73 -0.29 -5.36 -2.29
N ALA A 74 -1.46 -5.85 -2.69
CA ALA A 74 -1.87 -6.03 -4.08
C ALA A 74 -3.29 -5.48 -4.28
N ILE A 75 -3.56 -4.95 -5.46
CA ILE A 75 -4.92 -4.56 -5.87
C ILE A 75 -5.74 -5.84 -6.10
N GLY A 76 -6.99 -5.84 -5.63
CA GLY A 76 -7.93 -6.97 -5.68
C GLY A 76 -8.23 -7.59 -4.31
N LYS A 77 -9.22 -8.48 -4.28
CA LYS A 77 -9.49 -9.39 -3.16
C LYS A 77 -8.83 -10.72 -3.43
N HIS A 78 -7.89 -11.09 -2.58
CA HIS A 78 -7.15 -12.34 -2.68
C HIS A 78 -7.31 -13.12 -1.38
N GLU A 79 -7.54 -14.43 -1.49
CA GLU A 79 -7.74 -15.32 -0.32
C GLU A 79 -6.47 -16.12 0.00
N ASP A 80 -5.52 -16.19 -0.93
CA ASP A 80 -4.27 -16.90 -0.72
C ASP A 80 -3.35 -16.15 0.25
N ARG A 81 -2.69 -16.91 1.14
CA ARG A 81 -1.70 -16.37 2.08
C ARG A 81 -0.38 -15.98 1.43
N ASP A 82 -0.12 -16.42 0.19
CA ASP A 82 1.12 -16.10 -0.51
C ASP A 82 0.95 -14.81 -1.35
N PRO A 83 1.44 -13.66 -0.87
CA PRO A 83 1.29 -12.38 -1.56
C PRO A 83 1.98 -12.35 -2.93
N PHE A 84 3.01 -13.19 -3.14
CA PHE A 84 3.79 -13.17 -4.37
C PHE A 84 3.01 -13.73 -5.57
N LEU A 85 2.04 -14.61 -5.34
CA LEU A 85 1.16 -15.14 -6.39
C LEU A 85 0.31 -14.06 -7.05
N HIS A 86 0.03 -12.97 -6.33
CA HIS A 86 -0.82 -11.87 -6.79
C HIS A 86 -0.03 -10.62 -7.19
N GLY A 87 1.29 -10.74 -7.32
CA GLY A 87 2.16 -9.61 -7.67
C GLY A 87 2.21 -8.52 -6.60
N ALA A 88 1.92 -8.87 -5.34
CA ALA A 88 1.96 -7.93 -4.24
C ALA A 88 3.36 -7.32 -4.10
N SER A 89 3.39 -6.04 -3.78
CA SER A 89 4.63 -5.29 -3.58
C SER A 89 4.66 -4.75 -2.16
N ARG A 90 5.86 -4.70 -1.59
CA ARG A 90 6.06 -4.16 -0.24
C ARG A 90 5.76 -2.65 -0.22
N ILE A 91 5.08 -2.19 0.82
CA ILE A 91 4.83 -0.77 1.04
C ILE A 91 6.16 -0.07 1.35
N LYS A 92 6.43 1.05 0.67
CA LYS A 92 7.68 1.82 0.80
C LYS A 92 7.47 3.15 1.52
N SER A 93 6.33 3.80 1.30
CA SER A 93 5.94 5.00 2.03
C SER A 93 4.47 4.95 2.42
N ILE A 94 4.19 5.60 3.55
CA ILE A 94 2.85 5.80 4.09
C ILE A 94 2.77 7.27 4.46
N ASP A 95 1.92 8.00 3.76
CA ASP A 95 1.64 9.40 4.02
C ASP A 95 0.23 9.51 4.61
N ARG A 96 0.09 10.21 5.76
CA ARG A 96 -1.21 10.47 6.41
C ARG A 96 -1.78 11.78 5.90
N ASP A 97 -2.85 11.70 5.14
CA ASP A 97 -3.62 12.81 4.60
C ASP A 97 -4.70 13.20 5.62
N ARG A 98 -4.34 14.08 6.56
CA ARG A 98 -5.24 14.48 7.67
C ARG A 98 -6.52 15.15 7.16
N ASP A 99 -7.68 14.72 7.66
CA ASP A 99 -8.93 15.46 7.44
C ASP A 99 -9.10 16.56 8.49
N ILE A 100 -8.84 17.81 8.09
CA ILE A 100 -9.01 18.98 8.95
C ILE A 100 -10.49 19.27 9.30
N ASN A 101 -11.44 18.65 8.60
CA ASN A 101 -12.88 18.85 8.81
C ASN A 101 -13.54 17.74 9.66
N GLY A 102 -12.75 16.91 10.36
CA GLY A 102 -13.24 15.97 11.36
C GLY A 102 -13.78 14.63 10.83
N GLY A 103 -13.45 14.26 9.59
CA GLY A 103 -13.61 12.89 9.09
C GLY A 103 -12.50 11.95 9.59
N LEU A 104 -12.57 10.67 9.17
CA LEU A 104 -11.42 9.77 9.29
C LEU A 104 -10.28 10.29 8.41
N ASP A 105 -9.04 10.08 8.86
CA ASP A 105 -7.89 10.43 8.03
C ASP A 105 -7.74 9.46 6.86
N ASP A 106 -7.35 10.02 5.72
CA ASP A 106 -6.96 9.25 4.55
C ASP A 106 -5.46 8.91 4.62
N TYR A 107 -5.08 7.83 3.96
CA TYR A 107 -3.69 7.37 3.88
C TYR A 107 -3.33 7.09 2.42
N THR A 108 -2.17 7.60 2.01
CA THR A 108 -1.54 7.29 0.73
C THR A 108 -0.43 6.26 0.96
N LEU A 109 -0.64 5.06 0.42
CA LEU A 109 0.33 3.95 0.45
C LEU A 109 1.04 3.89 -0.91
N THR A 110 2.38 3.98 -0.91
CA THR A 110 3.17 3.86 -2.14
C THR A 110 3.96 2.56 -2.14
N THR A 111 3.86 1.83 -3.25
CA THR A 111 4.65 0.63 -3.52
C THR A 111 5.68 0.91 -4.61
N ALA A 112 6.83 0.23 -4.52
CA ALA A 112 7.84 0.25 -5.56
C ALA A 112 8.52 -1.13 -5.66
N VAL A 113 9.12 -1.40 -6.83
CA VAL A 113 10.04 -2.54 -7.00
C VAL A 113 11.47 -2.13 -6.72
#